data_AF-A0A7S8IFM3-F1
#
_entry.id   AF-A0A7S8IFM3-F1
#
_cell.length_a   1.000
_cell.length_b   1.000
_cell.length_c   1.000
_cell.angle_alpha   90.00
_cell.angle_beta   90.00
_cell.angle_gamma   90.00
#
_symmetry.space_group_name_H-M   'P 1'
#
loop_
_entity.id
_entity.type
_entity.pdbx_description
1 polymer ?
#
loop_
_entity_poly.entity_id
_entity_poly.type
_entity_poly.pdbx_seq_one_letter_code
_entity_poly.pdbx_strand_id
1 'polypeptide(L)'
;MSKAIIVVDFAYKGAKRKGYGTGRTGLSSTLKYLQYRDKVQNQLAENRDYERWQDRGMGLHWRDILKNSDQMQSKHVLAWTWVISPAPDLMALVPEHKRRDFVCDLTEHVVEDYYTERGFDLLEYSYILHDRSTEDEGLQQLHTHVVLPGTAPSVAERLPVYNNKERGHDALFRQVATQHFAAMLDDDIGPEWRREREDERTRG
;
A
#
# COMPACT_ATOMS: atom_id res chain seq x y z
N MET A 1 -14.43 19.49 7.19
CA MET A 1 -13.62 18.87 6.11
C MET A 1 -14.34 17.59 5.70
N SER A 2 -14.47 17.31 4.41
CA SER A 2 -15.10 16.06 3.95
C SER A 2 -14.28 14.85 4.40
N LYS A 3 -14.96 13.75 4.79
CA LYS A 3 -14.30 12.47 5.12
C LYS A 3 -13.48 12.01 3.90
N ALA A 4 -12.23 11.63 4.12
CA ALA A 4 -11.37 11.16 3.05
C ALA A 4 -11.92 9.84 2.50
N ILE A 5 -12.00 9.73 1.17
CA ILE A 5 -12.48 8.50 0.52
C ILE A 5 -11.43 7.38 0.55
N ILE A 6 -10.16 7.73 0.70
CA ILE A 6 -9.05 6.80 0.85
C ILE A 6 -7.99 7.40 1.77
N VAL A 7 -7.39 6.55 2.60
CA VAL A 7 -6.24 6.90 3.42
C VAL A 7 -5.00 6.23 2.81
N VAL A 8 -4.01 7.06 2.48
CA VAL A 8 -2.70 6.59 2.05
C VAL A 8 -1.60 7.25 2.88
N ASP A 9 -0.57 6.46 3.19
CA ASP A 9 0.60 6.94 3.91
C ASP A 9 1.86 6.18 3.48
N PHE A 10 3.01 6.84 3.59
CA PHE A 10 4.30 6.20 3.39
C PHE A 10 5.23 6.48 4.57
N ALA A 11 5.99 5.46 4.93
CA ALA A 11 7.11 5.53 5.85
C ALA A 11 8.33 4.83 5.24
N TYR A 12 9.49 4.95 5.88
CA TYR A 12 10.69 4.24 5.43
C TYR A 12 11.44 3.60 6.60
N LYS A 13 12.19 2.54 6.27
CA LYS A 13 13.24 1.99 7.12
C LYS A 13 14.58 2.51 6.61
N GLY A 14 15.35 3.14 7.49
CA GLY A 14 16.67 3.65 7.11
C GLY A 14 17.68 2.53 6.83
N ALA A 15 18.66 2.79 5.98
CA ALA A 15 19.74 1.83 5.64
C ALA A 15 20.57 1.40 6.87
N LYS A 16 20.80 2.33 7.81
CA LYS A 16 21.53 2.09 9.06
C LYS A 16 20.58 2.02 10.25
N ARG A 17 20.89 1.13 11.20
CA ARG A 17 20.20 1.09 12.49
C ARG A 17 20.57 2.33 13.31
N LYS A 18 19.58 3.08 13.78
CA LYS A 18 19.74 4.25 14.67
C LYS A 18 18.97 4.12 15.99
N GLY A 19 18.17 3.06 16.14
CA GLY A 19 17.31 2.82 17.30
C GLY A 19 16.42 1.60 17.11
N TYR A 20 15.49 1.39 18.05
CA TYR A 20 14.49 0.32 17.94
C TYR A 20 13.60 0.52 16.70
N GLY A 21 13.25 -0.58 16.02
CA GLY A 21 12.37 -0.53 14.84
C GLY A 21 12.98 0.07 13.56
N THR A 22 14.28 0.36 13.53
CA THR A 22 15.01 0.92 12.36
C THR A 22 15.98 -0.09 11.75
N GLY A 23 16.49 0.19 10.54
CA GLY A 23 17.44 -0.67 9.87
C GLY A 23 16.87 -2.02 9.44
N ARG A 24 17.76 -2.92 9.06
CA ARG A 24 17.46 -4.29 8.66
C ARG A 24 16.64 -5.07 9.69
N THR A 25 16.97 -4.95 10.98
CA THR A 25 16.21 -5.60 12.06
C THR A 25 14.79 -5.07 12.14
N GLY A 26 14.61 -3.74 12.07
CA GLY A 26 13.30 -3.11 12.08
C GLY A 26 12.43 -3.53 10.89
N LEU A 27 13.01 -3.55 9.70
CA LEU A 27 12.32 -4.04 8.50
C LEU A 27 11.95 -5.52 8.64
N SER A 28 12.87 -6.37 9.10
CA SER A 28 12.59 -7.80 9.32
C SER A 28 11.43 -8.03 10.29
N SER A 29 11.39 -7.30 11.41
CA SER A 29 10.29 -7.38 12.37
C SER A 29 8.96 -6.95 11.75
N THR A 30 8.94 -5.85 10.98
CA THR A 30 7.75 -5.39 10.26
C THR A 30 7.27 -6.43 9.26
N LEU A 31 8.14 -6.95 8.38
CA LEU A 31 7.75 -7.92 7.35
C LEU A 31 7.23 -9.23 7.95
N LYS A 32 7.89 -9.74 9.00
CA LYS A 32 7.40 -10.91 9.76
C LYS A 32 6.03 -10.64 10.36
N TYR A 33 5.86 -9.48 11.00
CA TYR A 33 4.58 -9.11 11.58
C TYR A 33 3.50 -9.11 10.50
N LEU A 34 3.72 -8.45 9.37
CA LEU A 34 2.76 -8.38 8.28
C LEU A 34 2.42 -9.76 7.70
N GLN A 35 3.41 -10.62 7.53
CA GLN A 35 3.20 -11.97 6.98
C GLN A 35 2.44 -12.90 7.94
N TYR A 36 2.53 -12.69 9.25
CA TYR A 36 1.95 -13.59 10.27
C TYR A 36 0.86 -12.92 11.14
N ARG A 37 0.36 -11.73 10.75
CA ARG A 37 -0.53 -10.88 11.56
C ARG A 37 -1.88 -11.52 11.89
N ASP A 38 -2.39 -12.37 11.00
CA ASP A 38 -3.77 -12.88 11.07
C ASP A 38 -3.78 -14.33 11.56
N LYS A 39 -3.80 -14.51 12.88
CA LYS A 39 -3.71 -15.82 13.54
C LYS A 39 -5.00 -16.65 13.56
N VAL A 40 -6.12 -16.16 13.02
CA VAL A 40 -7.38 -16.93 12.96
C VAL A 40 -7.52 -17.74 11.66
N GLN A 41 -6.78 -17.40 10.60
CA GLN A 41 -6.74 -18.12 9.31
C GLN A 41 -5.42 -18.88 9.06
N ASN A 42 -4.66 -19.15 10.13
CA ASN A 42 -3.22 -19.41 10.06
C ASN A 42 -2.80 -20.86 9.70
N GLN A 43 -3.72 -21.77 9.39
CA GLN A 43 -3.33 -23.08 8.85
C GLN A 43 -2.92 -23.01 7.37
N LEU A 44 -3.33 -21.96 6.65
CA LEU A 44 -2.98 -21.75 5.24
C LEU A 44 -1.64 -21.03 5.07
N ALA A 45 -1.22 -20.19 6.01
CA ALA A 45 0.04 -19.44 5.95
C ALA A 45 1.30 -20.30 6.24
N GLU A 46 1.13 -21.53 6.72
CA GLU A 46 2.19 -22.54 6.80
C GLU A 46 2.43 -23.24 5.46
N ASN A 47 1.46 -23.17 4.54
CA ASN A 47 1.61 -23.67 3.18
C ASN A 47 2.44 -22.68 2.35
N ARG A 48 3.54 -23.14 1.78
CA ARG A 48 4.40 -22.35 0.87
C ARG A 48 3.68 -21.93 -0.41
N ASP A 49 2.61 -22.63 -0.78
CA ASP A 49 1.81 -22.35 -1.97
C ASP A 49 0.70 -21.31 -1.71
N TYR A 50 0.55 -20.83 -0.47
CA TYR A 50 -0.35 -19.74 -0.13
C TYR A 50 0.37 -18.40 -0.34
N GLU A 51 0.31 -17.88 -1.56
CA GLU A 51 0.89 -16.58 -1.95
C GLU A 51 0.15 -15.44 -1.23
N ARG A 52 0.64 -15.07 -0.04
CA ARG A 52 0.09 -13.97 0.76
C ARG A 52 0.66 -12.61 0.36
N TRP A 53 1.92 -12.61 -0.05
CA TRP A 53 2.52 -11.48 -0.72
C TRP A 53 2.25 -11.60 -2.20
N GLN A 54 1.84 -10.51 -2.82
CA GLN A 54 1.81 -10.35 -4.26
C GLN A 54 3.18 -9.81 -4.69
N ASP A 55 3.87 -10.56 -5.53
CA ASP A 55 5.23 -10.25 -5.96
C ASP A 55 5.25 -9.50 -7.30
N ARG A 56 5.80 -8.29 -7.28
CA ARG A 56 6.07 -7.46 -8.44
C ARG A 56 7.57 -7.17 -8.57
N GLY A 57 8.42 -8.05 -8.03
CA GLY A 57 9.89 -8.00 -8.11
C GLY A 57 10.62 -7.98 -6.75
N MET A 58 9.90 -7.87 -5.63
CA MET A 58 10.51 -7.89 -4.29
C MET A 58 10.46 -9.27 -3.61
N GLY A 59 9.66 -10.21 -4.10
CA GLY A 59 9.57 -11.59 -3.61
C GLY A 59 8.24 -11.91 -2.90
N LEU A 60 7.94 -13.21 -2.83
CA LEU A 60 6.71 -13.77 -2.22
C LEU A 60 6.82 -14.04 -0.71
N HIS A 61 7.97 -13.79 -0.10
CA HIS A 61 8.22 -14.12 1.31
C HIS A 61 9.05 -13.04 2.01
N TRP A 62 8.82 -12.82 3.31
CA TRP A 62 9.49 -11.75 4.07
C TRP A 62 11.02 -11.79 3.99
N ARG A 63 11.61 -12.98 3.85
CA ARG A 63 13.07 -13.14 3.71
C ARG A 63 13.57 -12.65 2.35
N ASP A 64 12.81 -12.89 1.29
CA ASP A 64 13.15 -12.48 -0.07
C ASP A 64 12.99 -10.97 -0.20
N ILE A 65 11.87 -10.42 0.28
CA ILE A 65 11.64 -8.97 0.36
C ILE A 65 12.75 -8.27 1.13
N LEU A 66 13.17 -8.83 2.27
CA LEU A 66 14.25 -8.28 3.09
C LEU A 66 15.62 -8.38 2.41
N LYS A 67 15.88 -9.44 1.63
CA LYS A 67 17.11 -9.60 0.85
C LYS A 67 17.14 -8.62 -0.32
N ASN A 68 16.06 -8.51 -1.07
CA ASN A 68 15.92 -7.62 -2.21
C ASN A 68 15.97 -6.14 -1.78
N SER A 69 15.41 -5.82 -0.60
CA SER A 69 15.57 -4.50 0.03
C SER A 69 17.04 -4.16 0.30
N ASP A 70 17.86 -5.10 0.79
CA ASP A 70 19.30 -4.84 0.99
C ASP A 70 20.03 -4.58 -0.33
N GLN A 71 19.68 -5.32 -1.38
CA GLN A 71 20.31 -5.24 -2.70
C GLN A 71 19.97 -3.93 -3.42
N MET A 72 18.75 -3.44 -3.24
CA MET A 72 18.21 -2.28 -3.94
C MET A 72 18.01 -1.04 -3.04
N GLN A 73 18.67 -1.01 -1.88
CA GLN A 73 18.63 0.16 -0.99
C GLN A 73 19.35 1.37 -1.59
N SER A 74 18.92 2.56 -1.20
CA SER A 74 19.74 3.76 -1.40
C SER A 74 20.64 4.00 -0.18
N LYS A 75 21.49 5.04 -0.25
CA LYS A 75 22.33 5.48 0.87
C LYS A 75 21.57 5.66 2.18
N HIS A 76 20.29 6.04 2.12
CA HIS A 76 19.50 6.42 3.29
C HIS A 76 18.26 5.55 3.51
N VAL A 77 17.71 4.93 2.47
CA VAL A 77 16.48 4.16 2.54
C VAL A 77 16.78 2.70 2.23
N LEU A 78 16.51 1.82 3.20
CA LEU A 78 16.51 0.37 3.01
C LEU A 78 15.27 -0.07 2.24
N ALA A 79 14.11 0.35 2.72
CA ALA A 79 12.83 0.10 2.09
C ALA A 79 11.84 1.20 2.44
N TRP A 80 10.96 1.51 1.50
CA TRP A 80 9.71 2.20 1.75
C TRP A 80 8.65 1.19 2.18
N THR A 81 7.78 1.62 3.09
CA THR A 81 6.61 0.85 3.55
C THR A 81 5.39 1.75 3.44
N TRP A 82 4.46 1.40 2.56
CA TRP A 82 3.25 2.18 2.33
C TRP A 82 2.02 1.47 2.89
N VAL A 83 0.96 2.24 3.08
CA VAL A 83 -0.38 1.77 3.38
C VAL A 83 -1.34 2.39 2.37
N ILE A 84 -2.22 1.57 1.80
CA ILE A 84 -3.36 2.01 0.99
C ILE A 84 -4.62 1.41 1.62
N SER A 85 -5.51 2.27 2.12
CA SER A 85 -6.71 1.88 2.86
C SER A 85 -7.92 2.67 2.33
N PRO A 86 -8.69 2.10 1.40
CA PRO A 86 -9.98 2.65 0.98
C PRO A 86 -10.94 2.82 2.16
N ALA A 87 -11.86 3.79 2.05
CA ALA A 87 -12.83 4.02 3.11
C ALA A 87 -13.81 2.83 3.24
N PRO A 88 -13.97 2.24 4.44
CA PRO A 88 -14.80 1.05 4.65
C PRO A 88 -16.27 1.19 4.23
N ASP A 89 -16.84 2.38 4.42
CA ASP A 89 -18.22 2.71 4.05
C ASP A 89 -18.41 2.68 2.52
N LEU A 90 -17.46 3.20 1.75
CA LEU A 90 -17.50 3.11 0.28
C LEU A 90 -17.21 1.69 -0.21
N MET A 91 -16.29 0.98 0.45
CA MET A 91 -16.05 -0.44 0.13
C MET A 91 -17.27 -1.32 0.41
N ALA A 92 -18.15 -0.94 1.35
CA ALA A 92 -19.39 -1.66 1.60
C ALA A 92 -20.35 -1.63 0.40
N LEU A 93 -20.27 -0.60 -0.45
CA LEU A 93 -21.05 -0.48 -1.69
C LEU A 93 -20.55 -1.41 -2.79
N VAL A 94 -19.26 -1.76 -2.79
CA VAL A 94 -18.66 -2.68 -3.76
C VAL A 94 -19.15 -4.12 -3.46
N PRO A 95 -19.57 -4.91 -4.47
CA PRO A 95 -19.98 -6.30 -4.27
C PRO A 95 -18.89 -7.12 -3.54
N GLU A 96 -19.27 -7.84 -2.49
CA GLU A 96 -18.32 -8.52 -1.58
C GLU A 96 -17.29 -9.40 -2.31
N HIS A 97 -17.75 -10.17 -3.29
CA HIS A 97 -16.89 -11.06 -4.08
C HIS A 97 -15.85 -10.33 -4.96
N LYS A 98 -16.03 -9.03 -5.23
CA LYS A 98 -15.08 -8.19 -5.98
C LYS A 98 -14.08 -7.44 -5.09
N ARG A 99 -14.39 -7.25 -3.81
CA ARG A 99 -13.67 -6.28 -2.95
C ARG A 99 -12.17 -6.56 -2.82
N ARG A 100 -11.77 -7.83 -2.77
CA ARG A 100 -10.34 -8.20 -2.65
C ARG A 100 -9.57 -7.80 -3.91
N ASP A 101 -10.07 -8.20 -5.08
CA ASP A 101 -9.46 -7.90 -6.37
C ASP A 101 -9.46 -6.39 -6.62
N PHE A 102 -10.57 -5.72 -6.30
CA PHE A 102 -10.68 -4.26 -6.36
C PHE A 102 -9.55 -3.55 -5.60
N VAL A 103 -9.26 -3.97 -4.36
CA VAL A 103 -8.21 -3.34 -3.54
C VAL A 103 -6.81 -3.70 -4.02
N CYS A 104 -6.61 -4.91 -4.57
CA CYS A 104 -5.37 -5.30 -5.23
C CYS A 104 -5.12 -4.41 -6.46
N ASP A 105 -6.07 -4.32 -7.38
CA ASP A 105 -5.95 -3.51 -8.61
C ASP A 105 -5.74 -2.03 -8.29
N LEU A 106 -6.47 -1.50 -7.30
CA LEU A 106 -6.27 -0.14 -6.80
C LEU A 106 -4.84 0.06 -6.27
N THR A 107 -4.30 -0.92 -5.56
CA THR A 107 -2.93 -0.86 -5.02
C THR A 107 -1.90 -0.78 -6.14
N GLU A 108 -2.07 -1.61 -7.17
CA GLU A 108 -1.16 -1.63 -8.32
C GLU A 108 -1.22 -0.32 -9.08
N HIS A 109 -2.40 0.13 -9.52
CA HIS A 109 -2.56 1.40 -10.21
C HIS A 109 -1.96 2.58 -9.43
N VAL A 110 -2.19 2.64 -8.11
CA VAL A 110 -1.66 3.73 -7.28
C VAL A 110 -0.14 3.70 -7.18
N VAL A 111 0.47 2.52 -7.08
CA VAL A 111 1.94 2.40 -7.05
C VAL A 111 2.52 2.81 -8.40
N GLU A 112 1.96 2.30 -9.49
CA GLU A 112 2.47 2.50 -10.85
C GLU A 112 2.37 3.96 -11.29
N ASP A 113 1.20 4.58 -11.13
CA ASP A 113 0.99 5.96 -11.56
C ASP A 113 1.75 6.94 -10.66
N TYR A 114 1.85 6.69 -9.35
CA TYR A 114 2.65 7.55 -8.48
C TYR A 114 4.12 7.62 -8.93
N TYR A 115 4.70 6.50 -9.34
CA TYR A 115 6.09 6.48 -9.80
C TYR A 115 6.25 7.04 -11.21
N THR A 116 5.29 6.77 -12.09
CA THR A 116 5.23 7.35 -13.44
C THR A 116 5.17 8.88 -13.38
N GLU A 117 4.27 9.43 -12.55
CA GLU A 117 4.15 10.88 -12.30
C GLU A 117 5.41 11.50 -11.67
N ARG A 118 6.21 10.66 -11.00
CA ARG A 118 7.50 11.05 -10.43
C ARG A 118 8.67 10.89 -11.40
N GLY A 119 8.42 10.44 -12.63
CA GLY A 119 9.40 10.26 -13.70
C GLY A 119 10.29 9.04 -13.51
N PHE A 120 9.81 8.00 -12.85
CA PHE A 120 10.50 6.72 -12.70
C PHE A 120 9.85 5.64 -13.56
N ASP A 121 10.64 4.64 -13.94
CA ASP A 121 10.13 3.42 -14.56
C ASP A 121 9.41 2.54 -13.51
N LEU A 122 8.66 1.54 -14.01
CA LEU A 122 7.93 0.58 -13.17
C LEU A 122 8.88 -0.09 -12.17
N LEU A 123 8.48 -0.10 -10.90
CA LEU A 123 9.30 -0.59 -9.80
C LEU A 123 9.10 -2.04 -9.46
N GLU A 124 10.13 -2.60 -8.82
CA GLU A 124 9.95 -3.75 -7.96
C GLU A 124 9.21 -3.35 -6.69
N TYR A 125 8.12 -4.04 -6.41
CA TYR A 125 7.44 -3.97 -5.12
C TYR A 125 6.87 -5.34 -4.75
N SER A 126 6.52 -5.50 -3.49
CA SER A 126 5.60 -6.56 -3.06
C SER A 126 4.58 -5.96 -2.14
N TYR A 127 3.37 -6.46 -2.16
CA TYR A 127 2.33 -6.02 -1.23
C TYR A 127 1.55 -7.18 -0.64
N ILE A 128 0.87 -6.91 0.46
CA ILE A 128 0.06 -7.88 1.18
C ILE A 128 -1.27 -7.23 1.52
N LEU A 129 -2.38 -7.92 1.20
CA LEU A 129 -3.73 -7.50 1.55
C LEU A 129 -4.09 -8.03 2.93
N HIS A 130 -4.48 -7.12 3.83
CA HIS A 130 -5.04 -7.44 5.14
C HIS A 130 -6.52 -7.10 5.17
N ASP A 131 -7.25 -7.87 5.98
CA ASP A 131 -8.67 -7.68 6.24
C ASP A 131 -8.87 -7.61 7.76
N ARG A 132 -9.40 -6.50 8.24
CA ARG A 132 -9.78 -6.33 9.65
C ARG A 132 -11.17 -5.70 9.71
N SER A 133 -11.84 -5.82 10.85
CA SER A 133 -13.03 -5.00 11.12
C SER A 133 -12.62 -3.62 11.66
N THR A 134 -13.39 -2.58 11.30
CA THR A 134 -13.35 -1.27 11.96
C THR A 134 -13.83 -1.42 13.41
N GLU A 135 -13.24 -0.68 14.34
CA GLU A 135 -13.59 -0.76 15.76
C GLU A 135 -14.98 -0.21 16.07
N ASP A 136 -15.42 0.83 15.37
CA ASP A 136 -16.67 1.53 15.66
C ASP A 136 -17.91 0.84 15.07
N GLU A 137 -17.88 0.55 13.76
CA GLU A 137 -19.06 0.10 12.99
C GLU A 137 -18.99 -1.37 12.56
N GLY A 138 -17.90 -2.07 12.89
CA GLY A 138 -17.68 -3.46 12.46
C GLY A 138 -17.55 -3.66 10.94
N LEU A 139 -17.42 -2.59 10.16
CA LEU A 139 -17.26 -2.65 8.71
C LEU A 139 -15.95 -3.34 8.32
N GLN A 140 -15.97 -4.00 7.16
CA GLN A 140 -14.77 -4.59 6.56
C GLN A 140 -13.77 -3.49 6.17
N GLN A 141 -12.53 -3.61 6.62
CA GLN A 141 -11.45 -2.68 6.33
C GLN A 141 -10.30 -3.41 5.63
N LEU A 142 -10.49 -3.58 4.32
CA LEU A 142 -9.42 -4.03 3.42
C LEU A 142 -8.37 -2.93 3.27
N HIS A 143 -7.11 -3.32 3.42
CA HIS A 143 -5.97 -2.42 3.22
C HIS A 143 -4.74 -3.20 2.81
N THR A 144 -3.88 -2.58 2.00
CA THR A 144 -2.61 -3.17 1.60
C THR A 144 -1.44 -2.52 2.32
N HIS A 145 -0.44 -3.35 2.61
CA HIS A 145 0.90 -2.89 2.96
C HIS A 145 1.82 -3.15 1.78
N VAL A 146 2.38 -2.08 1.21
CA VAL A 146 3.31 -2.17 0.07
C VAL A 146 4.74 -1.97 0.57
N VAL A 147 5.68 -2.76 0.06
CA VAL A 147 7.10 -2.66 0.37
C VAL A 147 7.87 -2.45 -0.92
N LEU A 148 8.64 -1.35 -0.96
CA LEU A 148 9.41 -0.95 -2.13
C LEU A 148 10.87 -0.71 -1.74
N PRO A 149 11.83 -0.90 -2.65
CA PRO A 149 13.24 -0.64 -2.38
C PRO A 149 13.52 0.86 -2.26
N GLY A 150 14.72 1.20 -1.76
CA GLY A 150 15.17 2.59 -1.67
C GLY A 150 15.60 3.22 -2.98
N THR A 151 15.61 2.46 -4.08
CA THR A 151 16.01 2.88 -5.43
C THR A 151 15.00 2.43 -6.47
N ALA A 152 14.95 3.13 -7.59
CA ALA A 152 14.13 2.83 -8.76
C ALA A 152 14.95 2.55 -10.00
N PRO A 153 14.52 1.66 -10.92
CA PRO A 153 15.15 1.55 -12.22
C PRO A 153 14.98 2.86 -13.00
N SER A 154 15.99 3.15 -13.83
CA SER A 154 15.94 4.16 -14.88
C SER A 154 16.72 3.63 -16.10
N VAL A 155 16.59 4.29 -17.24
CA VAL A 155 17.23 3.92 -18.52
C VAL A 155 18.73 3.62 -18.41
N ALA A 156 19.46 4.31 -17.51
CA ALA A 156 20.92 4.16 -17.40
C ALA A 156 21.38 3.46 -16.11
N GLU A 157 20.70 3.69 -14.98
CA GLU A 157 21.09 3.15 -13.67
C GLU A 157 19.91 3.11 -12.69
N ARG A 158 20.10 2.53 -11.49
CA ARG A 158 19.11 2.65 -10.41
C ARG A 158 19.28 3.97 -9.65
N LEU A 159 18.22 4.77 -9.57
CA LEU A 159 18.22 6.07 -8.93
C LEU A 159 17.63 6.01 -7.50
N PRO A 160 18.17 6.76 -6.53
CA PRO A 160 17.60 6.79 -5.19
C PRO A 160 16.22 7.47 -5.18
N VAL A 161 15.25 6.86 -4.49
CA VAL A 161 13.90 7.42 -4.34
C VAL A 161 13.71 8.00 -2.96
N TYR A 162 13.37 9.29 -2.91
CA TYR A 162 13.01 10.00 -1.69
C TYR A 162 11.60 10.57 -1.77
N ASN A 163 10.74 10.17 -0.83
CA ASN A 163 9.43 10.77 -0.61
C ASN A 163 9.57 11.86 0.46
N ASN A 164 9.24 13.10 0.10
CA ASN A 164 9.43 14.29 0.94
C ASN A 164 8.15 15.14 0.89
N LYS A 165 7.58 15.40 2.07
CA LYS A 165 6.37 16.23 2.22
C LYS A 165 6.58 17.67 1.77
N GLU A 166 7.76 18.24 1.99
CA GLU A 166 8.10 19.61 1.55
C GLU A 166 8.13 19.75 0.02
N ARG A 167 8.28 18.62 -0.70
CA ARG A 167 8.20 18.56 -2.16
C ARG A 167 6.82 18.15 -2.67
N GLY A 168 5.83 18.08 -1.79
CA GLY A 168 4.46 17.72 -2.14
C GLY A 168 4.27 16.25 -2.51
N HIS A 169 5.22 15.37 -2.20
CA HIS A 169 5.12 13.95 -2.59
C HIS A 169 3.96 13.23 -1.88
N ASP A 170 3.62 13.63 -0.65
CA ASP A 170 2.44 13.08 0.04
C ASP A 170 1.12 13.64 -0.51
N ALA A 171 1.11 14.89 -0.99
CA ALA A 171 -0.04 15.45 -1.68
C ALA A 171 -0.28 14.73 -3.02
N LEU A 172 0.77 14.52 -3.81
CA LEU A 172 0.71 13.74 -5.06
C LEU A 172 0.23 12.30 -4.79
N PHE A 173 0.78 11.64 -3.76
CA PHE A 173 0.38 10.28 -3.42
C PHE A 173 -1.12 10.19 -3.07
N ARG A 174 -1.63 11.13 -2.27
CA ARG A 174 -3.06 11.22 -1.97
C ARG A 174 -3.91 11.53 -3.19
N GLN A 175 -3.42 12.40 -4.08
CA GLN A 175 -4.12 12.76 -5.30
C GLN A 175 -4.29 11.55 -6.22
N VAL A 176 -3.20 10.86 -6.54
CA VAL A 176 -3.21 9.64 -7.38
C VAL A 176 -4.14 8.59 -6.78
N ALA A 177 -4.00 8.32 -5.47
CA ALA A 177 -4.87 7.37 -4.77
C ALA A 177 -6.35 7.74 -4.80
N THR A 178 -6.67 9.02 -4.62
CA THR A 178 -8.04 9.53 -4.67
C THR A 178 -8.62 9.41 -6.07
N GLN A 179 -7.83 9.73 -7.10
CA GLN A 179 -8.26 9.66 -8.50
C GLN A 179 -8.58 8.22 -8.91
N HIS A 180 -7.69 7.26 -8.66
CA HIS A 180 -7.95 5.86 -8.98
C HIS A 180 -9.13 5.30 -8.20
N PHE A 181 -9.20 5.54 -6.88
CA PHE A 181 -10.30 5.00 -6.11
C PHE A 181 -11.64 5.55 -6.57
N ALA A 182 -11.73 6.85 -6.84
CA ALA A 182 -12.96 7.46 -7.33
C ALA A 182 -13.35 6.94 -8.72
N ALA A 183 -12.39 6.80 -9.64
CA ALA A 183 -12.65 6.27 -10.98
C ALA A 183 -13.11 4.80 -10.93
N MET A 184 -12.43 3.97 -10.14
CA MET A 184 -12.81 2.57 -9.98
C MET A 184 -14.19 2.42 -9.33
N LEU A 185 -14.56 3.27 -8.36
CA LEU A 185 -15.92 3.28 -7.82
C LEU A 185 -16.96 3.68 -8.88
N ASP A 186 -16.67 4.70 -9.69
CA ASP A 186 -17.57 5.10 -10.78
C ASP A 186 -17.81 3.95 -11.77
N ASP A 187 -16.77 3.18 -12.08
CA ASP A 187 -16.85 2.03 -12.99
C ASP A 187 -17.62 0.84 -12.41
N ASP A 188 -17.43 0.54 -11.12
CA ASP A 188 -17.95 -0.70 -10.51
C ASP A 188 -19.35 -0.54 -9.89
N ILE A 189 -19.67 0.65 -9.37
CA ILE A 189 -20.94 0.92 -8.66
C ILE A 189 -21.70 2.15 -9.18
N GLY A 190 -21.18 2.85 -10.20
CA GLY A 190 -21.78 4.05 -10.78
C GLY A 190 -21.49 5.33 -9.99
N PRO A 191 -21.58 6.53 -10.58
CA PRO A 191 -21.17 7.79 -9.97
C PRO A 191 -22.07 8.27 -8.80
N GLU A 192 -23.16 7.57 -8.50
CA GLU A 192 -24.13 7.93 -7.47
C GLU A 192 -23.52 7.99 -6.07
N TRP A 193 -22.51 7.17 -5.77
CA TRP A 193 -21.80 7.17 -4.46
C TRP A 193 -21.24 8.56 -4.11
N ARG A 194 -20.93 9.38 -5.12
CA ARG A 194 -20.41 10.75 -4.93
C ARG A 194 -21.46 11.65 -4.27
N ARG A 195 -22.74 11.48 -4.59
CA ARG A 195 -23.84 12.26 -4.00
C ARG A 195 -24.00 11.91 -2.53
N GLU A 196 -23.90 10.63 -2.18
CA GLU A 196 -23.96 10.18 -0.78
C GLU A 196 -22.83 10.82 0.04
N ARG A 197 -21.62 10.92 -0.52
CA ARG A 197 -20.50 11.64 0.10
C ARG A 197 -20.71 13.15 0.22
N GLU A 198 -21.35 13.77 -0.75
CA GLU A 198 -21.67 15.20 -0.72
C GLU A 198 -22.77 15.53 0.29
N ASP A 199 -23.76 14.65 0.43
CA ASP A 199 -24.87 14.77 1.38
C ASP A 199 -24.42 14.55 2.83
N GLU A 200 -23.49 13.63 3.08
CA GLU A 200 -22.82 13.49 4.38
C GLU A 200 -22.08 14.79 4.77
N ARG A 201 -21.47 15.46 3.79
CA ARG A 201 -20.76 16.72 4.02
C ARG A 201 -21.69 17.88 4.39
N THR A 202 -22.90 17.96 3.84
CA THR A 202 -23.86 19.03 4.15
C THR A 202 -24.63 18.79 5.46
N ARG A 203 -24.64 17.57 5.98
CA ARG A 203 -25.32 17.20 7.23
C ARG A 203 -24.44 17.29 8.49
N GLY A 204 -23.12 17.48 8.35
CA GLY A 204 -22.15 17.59 9.46
C GLY A 204 -21.58 19.00 9.61
#